data_AF-A0A3Q3VT84-F1
#
_entry.id   AF-A0A3Q3VT84-F1
#
_cell.length_a   1.000
_cell.length_b   1.000
_cell.length_c   1.000
_cell.angle_alpha   90.00
_cell.angle_beta   90.00
_cell.angle_gamma   90.00
#
_symmetry.space_group_name_H-M   'P 1'
#
loop_
_entity.id
_entity.type
_entity.pdbx_description
1 polymer ?
#
loop_
_entity_poly.entity_id
_entity_poly.type
_entity_poly.pdbx_seq_one_letter_code
_entity_poly.pdbx_strand_id
1 'polypeptide(L)'
;MVPARCPGPCAMLALTLLLGCGVALCLGQNDTEPIVLEGKCLVVCDSNPSSDGGVTSSLGISVRSAGAKVAFSAVRGTNHEPSEMSNTSMTIYFDQVLVNIGNHFDLKASVFQAPRRGIYSFSFHVVKVYNRQTIQVNLMQNDYAVISAFAGDQDVTREAASNGVLLMVEREDRVYLKLERGTLMGGWKYSTFSGFLVFPL
;
A
#
# COMPACT_ATOMS: atom_id res chain seq x y z
N MET A 1 54.32 -35.31 -42.07
CA MET A 1 54.00 -34.30 -43.09
C MET A 1 52.89 -33.42 -42.55
N VAL A 2 53.25 -32.21 -42.13
CA VAL A 2 52.33 -31.11 -41.80
C VAL A 2 52.71 -29.98 -42.75
N PRO A 3 51.73 -29.31 -43.37
CA PRO A 3 51.90 -27.90 -43.68
C PRO A 3 50.62 -27.12 -43.34
N ALA A 4 50.58 -25.80 -43.22
CA ALA A 4 51.55 -24.76 -42.92
C ALA A 4 50.68 -23.49 -42.85
N ARG A 5 50.75 -22.73 -41.76
CA ARG A 5 50.31 -21.32 -41.70
C ARG A 5 51.56 -20.46 -41.67
N CYS A 6 51.61 -19.45 -42.53
CA CYS A 6 52.58 -18.34 -42.57
C CYS A 6 51.95 -17.21 -43.42
N PRO A 7 52.47 -15.97 -43.42
CA PRO A 7 53.32 -15.24 -42.45
C PRO A 7 52.67 -13.85 -42.09
N GLY A 8 53.15 -13.05 -41.13
CA GLY A 8 54.30 -12.15 -41.29
C GLY A 8 53.90 -10.65 -41.18
N PRO A 9 54.84 -9.69 -41.02
CA PRO A 9 54.84 -8.70 -39.93
C PRO A 9 55.01 -7.21 -40.36
N CYS A 10 55.39 -6.35 -39.40
CA CYS A 10 55.95 -4.96 -39.49
C CYS A 10 54.94 -3.79 -39.52
N ALA A 11 55.23 -2.56 -39.10
CA ALA A 11 56.05 -1.88 -38.09
C ALA A 11 55.97 -0.36 -38.42
N MET A 12 56.15 0.51 -37.41
CA MET A 12 56.53 1.95 -37.50
C MET A 12 55.48 3.06 -37.74
N LEU A 13 55.28 3.84 -36.66
CA LEU A 13 55.34 5.32 -36.51
C LEU A 13 54.97 6.24 -37.69
N ALA A 14 53.99 7.12 -37.45
CA ALA A 14 54.03 8.52 -37.90
C ALA A 14 53.19 9.44 -37.00
N LEU A 15 53.82 10.53 -36.60
CA LEU A 15 53.35 11.64 -35.77
C LEU A 15 52.61 12.66 -36.65
N THR A 16 51.38 13.06 -36.30
CA THR A 16 50.77 14.30 -36.82
C THR A 16 50.01 15.04 -35.72
N LEU A 17 50.56 16.20 -35.37
CA LEU A 17 50.03 17.18 -34.44
C LEU A 17 49.07 18.11 -35.22
N LEU A 18 47.79 18.17 -34.87
CA LEU A 18 46.88 19.21 -35.35
C LEU A 18 46.07 19.76 -34.18
N LEU A 19 46.42 21.00 -33.81
CA LEU A 19 45.65 21.86 -32.91
C LEU A 19 44.25 22.09 -33.51
N GLY A 20 43.23 21.62 -32.81
CA GLY A 20 41.85 22.02 -33.01
C GLY A 20 41.26 22.48 -31.68
N CYS A 21 41.13 23.80 -31.52
CA CYS A 21 40.46 24.43 -30.39
C CYS A 21 38.96 24.09 -30.47
N GLY A 22 38.56 22.97 -29.86
CA GLY A 22 37.17 22.55 -29.75
C GLY A 22 36.60 23.01 -28.42
N VAL A 23 35.72 24.01 -28.46
CA VAL A 23 34.87 24.41 -27.34
C VAL A 23 34.16 23.15 -26.84
N ALA A 24 34.52 22.68 -25.65
CA ALA A 24 33.79 21.63 -24.96
C ALA A 24 32.43 22.25 -24.55
N LEU A 25 31.43 22.07 -25.42
CA LEU A 25 30.03 22.19 -25.03
C LEU A 25 29.80 21.08 -24.01
N CYS A 26 29.83 21.45 -22.73
CA CYS A 26 29.31 20.64 -21.64
C CYS A 26 27.80 20.51 -21.84
N LEU A 27 27.36 19.60 -22.72
CA LEU A 27 25.99 19.11 -22.68
C LEU A 27 25.88 18.30 -21.39
N GLY A 28 25.40 18.95 -20.33
CA GLY A 28 24.99 18.25 -19.13
C GLY A 28 23.94 17.23 -19.52
N GLN A 29 24.29 15.94 -19.46
CA GLN A 29 23.32 14.87 -19.49
C GLN A 29 22.49 14.96 -18.21
N ASN A 30 21.36 15.65 -18.28
CA ASN A 30 20.27 15.51 -17.33
C ASN A 30 19.50 14.21 -17.64
N ASP A 31 20.21 13.10 -17.69
CA ASP A 31 19.62 11.76 -17.85
C ASP A 31 19.13 11.29 -16.48
N THR A 32 18.13 11.96 -15.92
CA THR A 32 17.30 11.37 -14.87
C THR A 32 16.20 10.60 -15.55
N GLU A 33 16.42 9.30 -15.78
CA GLU A 33 15.33 8.41 -16.16
C GLU A 33 14.24 8.50 -15.09
N PRO A 34 12.98 8.79 -15.48
CA PRO A 34 11.90 8.88 -14.51
C PRO A 34 11.70 7.50 -13.86
N ILE A 35 11.77 7.45 -12.54
CA ILE A 35 11.37 6.24 -11.80
C ILE A 35 9.86 6.07 -12.03
N VAL A 36 9.50 5.06 -12.82
CA VAL A 36 8.11 4.69 -13.00
C VAL A 36 7.64 4.05 -11.69
N LEU A 37 6.88 4.82 -10.92
CA LEU A 37 6.18 4.30 -9.75
C LEU A 37 4.99 3.48 -10.25
N GLU A 38 5.18 2.17 -10.39
CA GLU A 38 4.08 1.25 -10.67
C GLU A 38 3.23 1.06 -9.41
N GLY A 39 2.05 1.66 -9.39
CA GLY A 39 1.12 1.56 -8.26
C GLY A 39 -0.21 2.27 -8.51
N LYS A 40 -1.22 1.95 -7.70
CA LYS A 40 -2.48 2.70 -7.68
C LYS A 40 -2.30 3.95 -6.80
N CYS A 41 -2.28 5.12 -7.43
CA CYS A 41 -2.27 6.40 -6.72
C CYS A 41 -3.70 6.95 -6.60
N LEU A 42 -4.11 7.37 -5.41
CA LEU A 42 -5.32 8.17 -5.21
C LEU A 42 -4.91 9.57 -4.78
N VAL A 43 -5.19 10.56 -5.62
CA VAL A 43 -4.96 11.97 -5.31
C VAL A 43 -6.27 12.58 -4.82
N VAL A 44 -6.27 13.02 -3.56
CA VAL A 44 -7.40 13.74 -2.96
C VAL A 44 -6.99 15.19 -2.78
N CYS A 45 -7.52 16.09 -3.61
CA CYS A 45 -7.29 17.53 -3.50
C CYS A 45 -8.29 18.13 -2.51
N ASP A 46 -7.82 18.65 -1.38
CA ASP A 46 -8.64 19.46 -0.48
C ASP A 46 -8.60 20.91 -0.96
N SER A 47 -9.70 21.39 -1.55
CA SER A 47 -9.85 22.78 -1.98
C SER A 47 -10.11 23.70 -0.78
N ASN A 48 -9.20 23.72 0.19
CA ASN A 48 -9.30 24.61 1.33
C ASN A 48 -8.21 25.69 1.21
N PRO A 49 -8.52 26.91 0.74
CA PRO A 49 -7.57 28.00 0.80
C PRO A 49 -7.32 28.28 2.28
N SER A 50 -6.13 27.94 2.76
CA SER A 50 -5.65 28.41 4.05
C SER A 50 -5.64 29.94 3.97
N SER A 51 -6.51 30.57 4.74
CA SER A 51 -6.56 32.02 4.89
C SER A 51 -5.34 32.47 5.68
N ASP A 52 -4.19 32.53 5.04
CA ASP A 52 -3.05 33.30 5.53
C ASP A 52 -3.05 34.62 4.77
N GLY A 53 -3.63 35.64 5.41
CA GLY A 53 -3.55 37.04 4.99
C GLY A 53 -4.39 37.47 3.78
N GLY A 54 -5.66 37.80 3.99
CA GLY A 54 -6.42 38.58 3.01
C GLY A 54 -7.92 38.58 3.23
N VAL A 55 -8.44 39.69 3.73
CA VAL A 55 -9.89 39.95 3.79
C VAL A 55 -10.42 40.03 2.35
N THR A 56 -11.13 39.01 1.91
CA THR A 56 -12.15 39.16 0.86
C THR A 56 -13.40 38.41 1.28
N SER A 57 -14.43 39.20 1.58
CA SER A 57 -15.81 38.76 1.70
C SER A 57 -16.28 38.09 0.41
N SER A 58 -16.50 36.79 0.46
CA SER A 58 -17.44 36.12 -0.43
C SER A 58 -18.18 35.07 0.38
N LEU A 59 -19.48 34.92 0.11
CA LEU A 59 -20.39 33.99 0.76
C LEU A 59 -19.98 32.54 0.44
N GLY A 60 -18.91 32.07 1.06
CA GLY A 60 -18.55 30.68 1.11
C GLY A 60 -18.92 30.17 2.48
N ILE A 61 -20.03 29.43 2.58
CA ILE A 61 -20.19 28.49 3.69
C ILE A 61 -19.02 27.51 3.53
N SER A 62 -17.86 27.83 4.10
CA SER A 62 -16.83 26.84 4.38
C SER A 62 -17.47 25.94 5.42
N VAL A 63 -18.19 24.93 4.93
CA VAL A 63 -18.59 23.79 5.74
C VAL A 63 -17.26 23.14 6.09
N ARG A 64 -16.58 23.67 7.12
CA ARG A 64 -15.63 22.91 7.90
C ARG A 64 -16.45 21.75 8.43
N SER A 65 -16.54 20.68 7.66
CA SER A 65 -17.24 19.50 8.11
C SER A 65 -16.34 18.93 9.20
N ALA A 66 -16.64 19.29 10.44
CA ALA A 66 -16.15 18.58 11.60
C ALA A 66 -16.42 17.09 11.31
N GLY A 67 -15.35 16.28 11.23
CA GLY A 67 -15.45 14.87 10.82
C GLY A 67 -15.36 14.58 9.31
N ALA A 68 -14.85 15.49 8.47
CA ALA A 68 -14.49 15.16 7.07
C ALA A 68 -13.20 14.34 6.94
N LYS A 69 -12.32 14.38 7.95
CA LYS A 69 -11.08 13.61 7.96
C LYS A 69 -11.31 12.33 8.75
N VAL A 70 -11.29 11.20 8.07
CA VAL A 70 -11.44 9.87 8.66
C VAL A 70 -10.38 8.98 8.05
N ALA A 71 -9.53 8.40 8.89
CA ALA A 71 -8.48 7.48 8.45
C ALA A 71 -8.07 6.57 9.61
N PHE A 72 -7.78 5.31 9.30
CA PHE A 72 -7.14 4.40 10.23
C PHE A 72 -6.06 3.57 9.55
N SER A 73 -5.10 3.11 10.35
CA SER A 73 -4.09 2.15 9.93
C SER A 73 -3.70 1.32 11.14
N ALA A 74 -3.82 0.01 11.03
CA ALA A 74 -3.54 -0.95 12.08
C ALA A 74 -2.60 -2.04 11.57
N VAL A 75 -1.76 -2.56 12.46
CA VAL A 75 -0.73 -3.56 12.15
C VAL A 75 -0.67 -4.64 13.22
N ARG A 76 -0.25 -5.84 12.81
CA ARG A 76 0.06 -6.95 13.72
C ARG A 76 1.54 -6.91 14.07
N GLY A 77 1.86 -6.59 15.33
CA GLY A 77 3.23 -6.46 15.82
C GLY A 77 3.85 -7.79 16.29
N THR A 78 3.02 -8.81 16.52
CA THR A 78 3.41 -10.07 17.20
C THR A 78 3.08 -11.32 16.39
N ASN A 79 3.80 -12.41 16.67
CA ASN A 79 3.47 -13.76 16.17
C ASN A 79 2.61 -14.55 17.17
N HIS A 80 1.91 -13.88 18.08
CA HIS A 80 1.05 -14.59 19.02
C HIS A 80 -0.08 -15.28 18.28
N GLU A 81 -0.37 -16.51 18.72
CA GLU A 81 -1.46 -17.33 18.21
C GLU A 81 -2.83 -16.65 18.35
N PRO A 82 -3.83 -17.04 17.53
CA PRO A 82 -5.18 -16.55 17.68
C PRO A 82 -5.73 -16.84 19.08
N SER A 83 -6.38 -15.85 19.69
CA SER A 83 -7.12 -16.06 20.93
C SER A 83 -8.36 -16.94 20.69
N GLU A 84 -8.91 -17.54 21.75
CA GLU A 84 -10.17 -18.32 21.66
C GLU A 84 -11.31 -17.52 21.02
N MET A 85 -11.38 -16.22 21.33
CA MET A 85 -12.34 -15.30 20.72
C MET A 85 -12.13 -15.16 19.21
N SER A 86 -10.88 -15.04 18.76
CA SER A 86 -10.55 -14.96 17.34
C SER A 86 -10.85 -16.28 16.62
N ASN A 87 -10.64 -17.43 17.26
CA ASN A 87 -11.01 -18.73 16.69
C ASN A 87 -12.53 -18.92 16.56
N THR A 88 -13.33 -18.27 17.40
CA THR A 88 -14.79 -18.37 17.34
C THR A 88 -15.38 -17.39 16.31
N SER A 89 -14.95 -16.13 16.34
CA SER A 89 -15.46 -15.11 15.42
C SER A 89 -14.79 -15.15 14.04
N MET A 90 -13.64 -15.81 13.94
CA MET A 90 -12.72 -15.78 12.79
C MET A 90 -12.31 -14.35 12.38
N THR A 91 -12.48 -13.36 13.26
CA THR A 91 -12.05 -11.99 12.99
C THR A 91 -10.54 -11.89 13.14
N ILE A 92 -9.89 -11.28 12.14
CA ILE A 92 -8.45 -11.07 12.15
C ILE A 92 -8.14 -9.83 12.99
N TYR A 93 -7.37 -10.04 14.06
CA TYR A 93 -7.07 -9.00 15.05
C TYR A 93 -5.73 -8.31 14.77
N PHE A 94 -5.66 -7.02 15.08
CA PHE A 94 -4.44 -6.19 15.04
C PHE A 94 -4.16 -5.66 16.45
N ASP A 95 -2.90 -5.65 16.88
CA ASP A 95 -2.52 -5.21 18.24
C ASP A 95 -2.02 -3.77 18.32
N GLN A 96 -1.72 -3.15 17.18
CA GLN A 96 -1.16 -1.80 17.13
C GLN A 96 -1.93 -0.94 16.13
N VAL A 97 -2.27 0.29 16.54
CA VAL A 97 -2.86 1.32 15.67
C VAL A 97 -1.82 2.40 15.42
N LEU A 98 -1.52 2.66 14.15
CA LEU A 98 -0.61 3.70 13.70
C LEU A 98 -1.35 5.02 13.45
N VAL A 99 -2.58 4.93 12.92
CA VAL A 99 -3.43 6.09 12.61
C VAL A 99 -4.85 5.78 13.05
N ASN A 100 -5.54 6.74 13.69
CA ASN A 100 -6.96 6.63 14.04
C ASN A 100 -7.64 8.01 14.06
N ILE A 101 -7.63 8.71 12.92
CA ILE A 101 -8.25 10.03 12.80
C ILE A 101 -9.77 9.87 12.92
N GLY A 102 -10.33 10.48 13.97
CA GLY A 102 -11.76 10.38 14.32
C GLY A 102 -12.09 9.27 15.33
N ASN A 103 -11.12 8.41 15.70
CA ASN A 103 -11.32 7.29 16.63
C ASN A 103 -12.44 6.32 16.19
N HIS A 104 -12.53 6.03 14.89
CA HIS A 104 -13.56 5.19 14.29
C HIS A 104 -13.11 3.73 14.07
N PHE A 105 -11.86 3.42 14.40
CA PHE A 105 -11.37 2.04 14.45
C PHE A 105 -11.29 1.57 15.91
N ASP A 106 -12.10 0.57 16.26
CA ASP A 106 -12.03 -0.13 17.55
C ASP A 106 -10.91 -1.17 17.48
N LEU A 107 -9.82 -0.91 18.19
CA LEU A 107 -8.69 -1.83 18.27
C LEU A 107 -9.07 -3.18 18.85
N LYS A 108 -9.90 -3.22 19.90
CA LYS A 108 -10.23 -4.45 20.63
C LYS A 108 -11.03 -5.40 19.74
N ALA A 109 -11.96 -4.87 18.96
CA ALA A 109 -12.72 -5.64 17.98
C ALA A 109 -11.98 -5.80 16.64
N SER A 110 -10.98 -4.95 16.35
CA SER A 110 -10.37 -4.78 15.03
C SER A 110 -11.39 -4.46 13.93
N VAL A 111 -12.32 -3.56 14.26
CA VAL A 111 -13.45 -3.17 13.41
C VAL A 111 -13.42 -1.67 13.18
N PHE A 112 -13.53 -1.26 11.92
CA PHE A 112 -13.85 0.12 11.55
C PHE A 112 -15.36 0.33 11.56
N GLN A 113 -15.84 1.39 12.21
CA GLN A 113 -17.24 1.80 12.17
C GLN A 113 -17.38 3.14 11.45
N ALA A 114 -18.13 3.17 10.36
CA ALA A 114 -18.24 4.37 9.56
C ALA A 114 -19.02 5.48 10.30
N PRO A 115 -18.42 6.68 10.51
CA PRO A 115 -19.11 7.77 11.20
C PRO A 115 -20.17 8.47 10.36
N ARG A 116 -20.14 8.25 9.04
CA ARG A 116 -21.04 8.86 8.08
C ARG A 116 -21.02 8.13 6.74
N ARG A 117 -22.05 8.38 5.95
CA ARG A 117 -22.14 7.93 4.56
C ARG A 117 -21.02 8.54 3.69
N GLY A 118 -20.41 7.72 2.85
CA GLY A 118 -19.38 8.18 1.91
C GLY A 118 -18.72 7.05 1.13
N ILE A 119 -17.75 7.43 0.29
CA ILE A 119 -16.85 6.48 -0.38
C ILE A 119 -15.57 6.36 0.43
N TYR A 120 -15.24 5.14 0.84
CA TYR A 120 -14.06 4.81 1.61
C TYR A 120 -13.11 3.93 0.79
N SER A 121 -11.81 4.11 0.99
CA SER A 121 -10.78 3.20 0.50
C SER A 121 -10.36 2.26 1.61
N PHE A 122 -10.30 0.97 1.33
CA PHE A 122 -9.76 -0.04 2.23
C PHE A 122 -8.67 -0.84 1.53
N SER A 123 -7.58 -1.11 2.26
CA SER A 123 -6.49 -1.98 1.80
C SER A 123 -6.04 -2.86 2.96
N PHE A 124 -5.79 -4.13 2.66
CA PHE A 124 -5.26 -5.07 3.63
C PHE A 124 -4.22 -6.00 3.03
N HIS A 125 -3.30 -6.42 3.89
CA HIS A 125 -2.28 -7.41 3.59
C HIS A 125 -2.18 -8.32 4.81
N VAL A 126 -2.65 -9.57 4.70
CA VAL A 126 -2.54 -10.54 5.79
C VAL A 126 -1.40 -11.49 5.50
N VAL A 127 -0.31 -11.33 6.25
CA VAL A 127 0.91 -12.12 6.13
C VAL A 127 0.79 -13.33 7.01
N LYS A 128 0.89 -14.53 6.43
CA LYS A 128 1.03 -15.78 7.18
C LYS A 128 2.49 -16.25 7.13
N VAL A 129 2.96 -16.86 8.20
CA VAL A 129 4.29 -17.48 8.29
C VAL A 129 4.11 -18.97 8.55
N TYR A 130 4.87 -19.82 7.84
CA TYR A 130 4.94 -21.26 8.11
C TYR A 130 3.57 -21.99 8.19
N ASN A 131 2.70 -21.78 7.20
CA ASN A 131 1.47 -22.56 7.10
C ASN A 131 1.25 -23.11 5.70
N ARG A 132 1.25 -24.45 5.59
CA ARG A 132 0.98 -25.21 4.36
C ARG A 132 -0.49 -25.18 3.93
N GLN A 133 -1.37 -24.62 4.75
CA GLN A 133 -2.78 -24.46 4.42
C GLN A 133 -3.02 -23.16 3.66
N THR A 134 -3.89 -23.24 2.65
CA THR A 134 -4.44 -22.07 1.98
C THR A 134 -5.37 -21.31 2.94
N ILE A 135 -5.14 -20.00 3.06
CA ILE A 135 -6.02 -19.09 3.76
C ILE A 135 -6.89 -18.31 2.78
N GLN A 136 -8.10 -17.97 3.21
CA GLN A 136 -8.98 -17.01 2.54
C GLN A 136 -9.33 -15.90 3.51
N VAL A 137 -9.01 -14.66 3.15
CA VAL A 137 -9.32 -13.46 3.92
C VAL A 137 -10.37 -12.65 3.18
N ASN A 138 -11.47 -12.36 3.87
CA ASN A 138 -12.54 -11.52 3.36
C ASN A 138 -12.53 -10.15 4.04
N LEU A 139 -12.69 -9.09 3.25
CA LEU A 139 -13.15 -7.79 3.75
C LEU A 139 -14.67 -7.87 3.89
N MET A 140 -15.15 -7.74 5.12
CA MET A 140 -16.56 -7.78 5.46
C MET A 140 -17.11 -6.37 5.56
N GLN A 141 -18.30 -6.14 5.00
CA GLN A 141 -19.16 -5.02 5.35
C GLN A 141 -20.38 -5.60 6.06
N ASN A 142 -20.50 -5.30 7.34
CA ASN A 142 -21.42 -5.96 8.26
C ASN A 142 -21.20 -7.49 8.19
N ASP A 143 -22.18 -8.26 7.76
CA ASP A 143 -22.09 -9.72 7.68
C ASP A 143 -21.83 -10.25 6.25
N TYR A 144 -21.60 -9.35 5.28
CA TYR A 144 -21.41 -9.70 3.87
C TYR A 144 -19.95 -9.52 3.43
N ALA A 145 -19.41 -10.54 2.75
CA ALA A 145 -18.08 -10.46 2.15
C ALA A 145 -18.12 -9.60 0.88
N VAL A 146 -17.28 -8.56 0.82
CA VAL A 146 -17.19 -7.63 -0.31
C VAL A 146 -16.10 -8.04 -1.29
N ILE A 147 -14.89 -8.29 -0.79
CA ILE A 147 -13.75 -8.78 -1.55
C ILE A 147 -13.00 -9.85 -0.77
N SER A 148 -12.35 -10.77 -1.49
CA SER A 148 -11.56 -11.86 -0.92
C SER A 148 -10.12 -11.83 -1.42
N ALA A 149 -9.20 -12.36 -0.63
CA ALA A 149 -7.81 -12.62 -0.98
C ALA A 149 -7.40 -14.01 -0.51
N PHE A 150 -6.46 -14.63 -1.22
CA PHE A 150 -5.98 -15.98 -0.93
C PHE A 150 -4.45 -16.00 -0.80
N ALA A 151 -3.94 -16.88 0.03
CA ALA A 151 -2.51 -17.21 0.13
C ALA A 151 -2.36 -18.69 0.50
N GLY A 152 -1.60 -19.48 -0.26
CA GLY A 152 -1.60 -20.94 -0.09
C GLY A 152 -0.50 -21.75 -0.76
N ASP A 153 0.57 -21.13 -1.25
CA ASP A 153 1.71 -21.84 -1.82
C ASP A 153 2.43 -22.67 -0.74
N GLN A 154 2.61 -23.96 -1.02
CA GLN A 154 3.18 -24.92 -0.08
C GLN A 154 4.71 -24.83 -0.01
N ASP A 155 5.34 -24.23 -1.03
CA ASP A 155 6.79 -24.16 -1.17
C ASP A 155 7.37 -22.85 -0.60
N VAL A 156 6.51 -21.95 -0.10
CA VAL A 156 6.90 -20.61 0.38
C VAL A 156 6.74 -20.51 1.89
N THR A 157 7.74 -19.89 2.54
CA THR A 157 7.76 -19.73 4.01
C THR A 157 6.91 -18.56 4.52
N ARG A 158 6.62 -17.58 3.64
CA ARG A 158 5.78 -16.41 3.92
C ARG A 158 4.99 -16.00 2.69
N GLU A 159 3.69 -15.82 2.87
CA GLU A 159 2.80 -15.31 1.84
C GLU A 159 1.86 -14.27 2.41
N ALA A 160 1.35 -13.40 1.54
CA ALA A 160 0.40 -12.35 1.90
C ALA A 160 -0.89 -12.46 1.10
N ALA A 161 -2.01 -12.62 1.77
CA ALA A 161 -3.33 -12.42 1.18
C ALA A 161 -3.60 -10.91 1.12
N SER A 162 -3.48 -10.32 -0.07
CA SER A 162 -3.53 -8.87 -0.28
C SER A 162 -4.67 -8.48 -1.22
N ASN A 163 -5.49 -7.50 -0.83
CA ASN A 163 -6.50 -6.91 -1.70
C ASN A 163 -6.93 -5.51 -1.19
N GLY A 164 -7.65 -4.76 -2.01
CA GLY A 164 -8.16 -3.44 -1.66
C GLY A 164 -9.29 -2.96 -2.57
N VAL A 165 -10.16 -2.10 -2.07
CA VAL A 165 -11.40 -1.68 -2.73
C VAL A 165 -11.81 -0.24 -2.36
N LEU A 166 -12.52 0.43 -3.27
CA LEU A 166 -13.33 1.61 -2.96
C LEU A 166 -14.76 1.15 -2.70
N LEU A 167 -15.30 1.45 -1.52
CA LEU A 167 -16.59 0.95 -1.06
C LEU A 167 -17.47 2.10 -0.59
N MET A 168 -18.74 2.10 -1.01
CA MET A 168 -19.75 2.95 -0.41
C MET A 168 -20.18 2.34 0.93
N VAL A 169 -20.07 3.13 2.00
CA VAL A 169 -20.36 2.68 3.36
C VAL A 169 -21.34 3.67 3.99
N GLU A 170 -22.37 3.15 4.66
CA GLU A 170 -23.37 3.96 5.36
C GLU A 170 -22.93 4.27 6.80
N ARG A 171 -23.60 5.22 7.47
CA ARG A 171 -23.29 5.50 8.88
C ARG A 171 -23.57 4.26 9.75
N GLU A 172 -22.69 3.99 10.69
CA GLU A 172 -22.68 2.84 11.62
C GLU A 172 -22.33 1.48 10.99
N ASP A 173 -22.16 1.39 9.66
CA ASP A 173 -21.68 0.16 9.03
C ASP A 173 -20.31 -0.25 9.59
N ARG A 174 -20.13 -1.56 9.74
CA ARG A 174 -18.93 -2.16 10.32
C ARG A 174 -18.09 -2.79 9.21
N VAL A 175 -16.83 -2.41 9.11
CA VAL A 175 -15.88 -2.98 8.15
C VAL A 175 -14.72 -3.65 8.89
N TYR A 176 -14.46 -4.92 8.59
CA TYR A 176 -13.44 -5.71 9.26
C TYR A 176 -12.94 -6.85 8.38
N LEU A 177 -11.89 -7.54 8.82
CA LEU A 177 -11.34 -8.69 8.13
C LEU A 177 -11.75 -9.99 8.82
N LYS A 178 -12.20 -10.96 8.04
CA LYS A 178 -12.57 -12.30 8.51
C LYS A 178 -11.76 -13.36 7.78
N LEU A 179 -11.24 -14.32 8.53
CA LEU A 179 -10.62 -15.53 8.01
C LEU A 179 -11.72 -16.54 7.68
N GLU A 180 -12.12 -16.62 6.41
CA GLU A 180 -13.20 -17.50 5.99
C GLU A 180 -12.74 -18.96 5.87
N ARG A 181 -11.48 -19.17 5.51
CA ARG A 181 -10.88 -20.50 5.37
C ARG A 181 -9.44 -20.51 5.85
N GLY A 182 -9.03 -21.65 6.42
CA GLY A 182 -7.66 -21.90 6.86
C GLY A 182 -7.43 -21.48 8.31
N THR A 183 -6.16 -21.26 8.66
CA THR A 183 -5.77 -20.88 10.02
C THR A 183 -4.60 -19.91 9.99
N LEU A 184 -4.50 -19.07 11.03
CA LEU A 184 -3.35 -18.18 11.25
C LEU A 184 -2.44 -18.71 12.38
N MET A 185 -2.45 -20.04 12.58
CA MET A 185 -1.49 -20.71 13.45
C MET A 185 -0.05 -20.36 13.03
N GLY A 186 0.82 -20.08 14.01
CA GLY A 186 2.17 -19.54 13.79
C GLY A 186 2.24 -18.02 13.76
N GLY A 187 1.08 -17.35 13.87
CA GLY A 187 0.97 -15.90 13.90
C GLY A 187 0.96 -15.24 12.53
N TRP A 188 0.53 -13.97 12.52
CA TRP A 188 0.37 -13.16 11.31
C TRP A 188 1.06 -11.80 11.41
N LYS A 189 2.23 -11.76 12.05
CA LYS A 189 3.04 -10.53 12.18
C LYS A 189 3.29 -9.90 10.82
N TYR A 190 3.37 -8.56 10.81
CA TYR A 190 3.50 -7.71 9.62
C TYR A 190 2.23 -7.57 8.78
N SER A 191 1.13 -8.20 9.19
CA SER A 191 -0.16 -7.93 8.56
C SER A 191 -0.59 -6.48 8.80
N THR A 192 -1.24 -5.90 7.80
CA THR A 192 -1.73 -4.52 7.82
C THR A 192 -3.20 -4.45 7.41
N PHE A 193 -3.93 -3.51 8.00
CA PHE A 193 -5.27 -3.14 7.59
C PHE A 193 -5.44 -1.63 7.74
N SER A 194 -5.84 -0.97 6.67
CA SER A 194 -5.95 0.48 6.62
C SER A 194 -7.13 0.92 5.77
N GLY A 195 -7.61 2.12 6.05
CA GLY A 195 -8.63 2.74 5.22
C GLY A 195 -8.90 4.18 5.61
N PHE A 196 -9.54 4.91 4.70
CA PHE A 196 -9.84 6.34 4.88
C PHE A 196 -11.04 6.76 4.04
N LEU A 197 -11.70 7.84 4.48
CA LEU A 197 -12.78 8.49 3.73
C LEU A 197 -12.17 9.26 2.55
N VAL A 198 -12.63 8.95 1.34
CA VAL A 198 -12.25 9.68 0.13
C VAL A 198 -13.08 10.95 0.02
N PHE A 199 -14.41 10.81 0.09
CA PHE A 199 -15.34 11.93 0.20
C PHE A 199 -16.68 11.48 0.81
N PRO A 200 -17.33 12.34 1.60
CA PRO A 200 -18.67 12.08 2.11
C PRO A 200 -19.75 12.21 1.02
N LEU A 201 -20.91 11.60 1.25
CA LEU A 201 -22.12 11.70 0.40
C LEU A 201 -23.30 12.25 1.18
#